data_AF-A0A016WL41-F1
#
_entry.id   AF-A0A016WL41-F1
#
_cell.length_a   1.000
_cell.length_b   1.000
_cell.length_c   1.000
_cell.angle_alpha   90.00
_cell.angle_beta   90.00
_cell.angle_gamma   90.00
#
_symmetry.space_group_name_H-M   'P 1'
#
loop_
_entity.id
_entity.type
_entity.pdbx_description
1 polymer ?
#
loop_
_entity_poly.entity_id
_entity_poly.type
_entity_poly.pdbx_seq_one_letter_code
_entity_poly.pdbx_strand_id
1 'polypeptide(L)'
;MTPLPPCHPGPGRVVEITQGKRDDAYVNVMLGGVNAFTVGNLHAAPNLRKSFTFMVVHSKYEQFELERKKKREHATARRRVPPPYISVKHTINETTLVVPDIKVFKKPEVKPSFVCAVTGRPARYRDPVTGLPYSTPFTFKIIRDKYHKYLKTITDNPEVTEYMKQFE
;
A
#
# COMPACT_ATOMS: atom_id res chain seq x y z
N MET A 1 -40.86 -10.48 -10.46
CA MET A 1 -39.38 -10.34 -10.49
C MET A 1 -39.08 -8.95 -11.02
N THR A 2 -38.74 -8.02 -10.13
CA THR A 2 -38.42 -6.63 -10.51
C THR A 2 -36.94 -6.53 -10.90
N PRO A 3 -36.57 -5.79 -11.95
CA PRO A 3 -35.19 -5.65 -12.38
C PRO A 3 -34.42 -4.70 -11.44
N LEU A 4 -33.16 -5.03 -11.16
CA LEU A 4 -32.26 -4.22 -10.34
C LEU A 4 -31.90 -2.90 -11.03
N PRO A 5 -31.74 -1.80 -10.29
CA PRO A 5 -31.39 -0.51 -10.85
C PRO A 5 -29.91 -0.46 -11.30
N PRO A 6 -29.58 0.36 -12.32
CA PRO A 6 -28.22 0.52 -12.80
C PRO A 6 -27.34 1.29 -11.80
N CYS A 7 -26.17 0.74 -11.50
CA CYS A 7 -25.16 1.39 -10.67
C CYS A 7 -24.53 2.57 -11.43
N HIS A 8 -24.76 3.80 -10.95
CA HIS A 8 -24.06 4.97 -11.45
C HIS A 8 -22.64 5.06 -10.86
N PRO A 9 -21.60 5.32 -11.68
CA PRO A 9 -20.28 5.64 -11.17
C PRO A 9 -20.38 6.99 -10.41
N GLY A 10 -20.03 6.96 -9.13
CA GLY A 10 -20.04 8.15 -8.28
C GLY A 10 -19.12 9.26 -8.83
N PRO A 11 -19.38 10.53 -8.48
CA PRO A 11 -18.64 11.67 -9.00
C PRO A 11 -17.16 11.56 -8.59
N GLY A 12 -16.30 11.36 -9.58
CA GLY A 12 -14.85 11.43 -9.41
C GLY A 12 -14.46 12.81 -8.92
N ARG A 13 -13.80 12.88 -7.75
CA ARG A 13 -13.24 14.11 -7.21
C ARG A 13 -12.03 14.50 -8.07
N VAL A 14 -12.22 15.41 -9.02
CA VAL A 14 -11.14 16.09 -9.73
C VAL A 14 -10.50 17.06 -8.74
N VAL A 15 -9.26 16.77 -8.34
CA VAL A 15 -8.44 17.71 -7.56
C VAL A 15 -7.62 18.51 -8.56
N GLU A 16 -8.13 19.69 -8.94
CA GLU A 16 -7.34 20.67 -9.66
C GLU A 16 -6.27 21.22 -8.72
N ILE A 17 -5.01 20.88 -9.00
CA ILE A 17 -3.88 21.46 -8.30
C ILE A 17 -3.52 22.75 -9.03
N THR A 18 -4.08 23.87 -8.55
CA THR A 18 -3.62 25.19 -8.94
C THR A 18 -2.20 25.40 -8.42
N GLN A 19 -1.25 25.68 -9.33
CA GLN A 19 0.08 26.11 -8.94
C GLN A 19 -0.02 27.51 -8.33
N GLY A 20 -0.06 27.56 -7.00
CA GLY A 20 0.07 28.80 -6.25
C GLY A 20 1.38 29.50 -6.60
N LYS A 21 1.28 30.73 -7.10
CA LYS A 21 2.35 31.72 -7.08
C LYS A 21 2.83 31.84 -5.63
N ARG A 22 4.09 31.50 -5.39
CA ARG A 22 4.80 31.96 -4.21
C ARG A 22 5.65 33.13 -4.66
N ASP A 23 5.13 34.31 -4.31
CA ASP A 23 5.92 35.52 -4.19
C ASP A 23 6.95 35.36 -3.06
N ASP A 24 7.90 36.29 -3.06
CA ASP A 24 8.85 36.61 -1.98
C ASP A 24 10.10 35.72 -1.89
N ALA A 25 11.25 36.29 -2.26
CA ALA A 25 11.93 37.20 -1.35
C ALA A 25 13.31 37.55 -1.91
N TYR A 26 13.46 38.80 -2.28
CA TYR A 26 14.73 39.50 -2.26
C TYR A 26 15.24 39.51 -0.81
N VAL A 27 16.26 38.70 -0.51
CA VAL A 27 17.07 38.88 0.70
C VAL A 27 18.53 38.96 0.30
N ASN A 28 19.00 40.20 0.30
CA ASN A 28 20.40 40.57 0.26
C ASN A 28 21.06 40.06 1.56
N VAL A 29 22.12 39.28 1.46
CA VAL A 29 23.12 39.14 2.54
C VAL A 29 24.48 39.50 1.95
N MET A 30 24.69 40.81 1.90
CA MET A 30 26.00 41.43 1.88
C MET A 30 26.59 41.36 3.30
N LEU A 31 27.87 41.00 3.34
CA LEU A 31 28.89 41.35 4.35
C LEU A 31 28.86 40.65 5.71
N GLY A 32 29.97 39.96 6.02
CA GLY A 32 30.37 39.72 7.41
C GLY A 32 31.41 38.62 7.64
N GLY A 33 32.69 38.90 7.33
CA GLY A 33 33.89 38.30 7.97
C GLY A 33 34.20 36.83 7.62
N VAL A 34 35.43 36.34 7.55
CA VAL A 34 36.81 36.75 7.88
C VAL A 34 37.68 35.66 7.19
N ASN A 35 38.82 35.89 6.56
CA ASN A 35 40.05 36.42 7.13
C ASN A 35 41.02 36.87 6.02
N ALA A 36 41.81 37.86 6.41
CA ALA A 36 42.86 38.51 5.65
C ALA A 36 43.89 37.54 5.06
N PHE A 37 44.25 37.77 3.80
CA PHE A 37 45.62 37.54 3.35
C PHE A 37 46.13 38.84 2.76
N THR A 38 46.93 39.53 3.57
CA THR A 38 47.66 40.74 3.21
C THR A 38 48.68 40.41 2.13
N VAL A 39 48.54 40.99 0.94
CA VAL A 39 49.71 41.46 0.19
C VAL A 39 49.33 42.63 -0.68
N GLY A 40 50.03 43.74 -0.44
CA GLY A 40 50.59 44.55 -1.52
C GLY A 40 49.61 45.17 -2.49
N ASN A 41 49.31 46.43 -2.20
CA ASN A 41 48.99 47.46 -3.16
C ASN A 41 49.85 47.34 -4.45
N LEU A 42 49.33 46.69 -5.49
CA LEU A 42 49.80 46.86 -6.86
C LEU A 42 48.60 47.30 -7.70
N HIS A 43 48.69 48.55 -8.17
CA HIS A 43 47.93 49.03 -9.31
C HIS A 43 48.27 48.15 -10.52
N ALA A 44 47.51 47.07 -10.75
CA ALA A 44 47.71 46.16 -11.86
C ALA A 44 46.41 45.99 -12.66
N ALA A 45 46.43 46.61 -13.85
CA ALA A 45 45.59 46.45 -15.03
C ALA A 45 44.15 45.89 -14.86
N PRO A 46 43.10 46.68 -15.17
CA PRO A 46 41.69 46.25 -15.11
C PRO A 46 41.32 45.14 -16.11
N ASN A 47 42.22 44.76 -17.03
CA ASN A 47 41.94 43.79 -18.08
C ASN A 47 42.14 42.32 -17.64
N LEU A 48 43.03 42.04 -16.67
CA LEU A 48 43.31 40.66 -16.24
C LEU A 48 42.30 40.15 -15.20
N ARG A 49 41.73 41.04 -14.36
CA ARG A 49 40.64 40.69 -13.45
C ARG A 49 39.32 40.39 -14.18
N LYS A 50 39.06 41.08 -15.31
CA LYS A 50 37.85 40.87 -16.14
C LYS A 50 37.89 39.54 -16.90
N SER A 51 39.05 39.13 -17.41
CA SER A 51 39.20 37.83 -18.08
C SER A 51 39.05 36.65 -17.11
N PHE A 52 39.56 36.78 -15.88
CA PHE A 52 39.43 35.76 -14.85
C PHE A 52 37.99 35.61 -14.34
N THR A 53 37.29 36.72 -14.07
CA THR A 53 35.87 36.66 -13.66
C THR A 53 34.98 36.14 -14.78
N PHE A 54 35.24 36.49 -16.04
CA PHE A 54 34.55 35.95 -17.20
C PHE A 54 34.75 34.43 -17.33
N MET A 55 35.99 33.93 -17.20
CA MET A 55 36.26 32.49 -17.23
C MET A 55 35.57 31.74 -16.08
N VAL A 56 35.57 32.29 -14.85
CA VAL A 56 34.91 31.67 -13.71
C VAL A 56 33.39 31.65 -13.88
N VAL A 57 32.78 32.70 -14.43
CA VAL A 57 31.34 32.76 -14.73
C VAL A 57 30.98 31.79 -15.86
N HIS A 58 31.80 31.70 -16.91
CA HIS A 58 31.60 30.75 -18.01
C HIS A 58 31.67 29.30 -17.53
N SER A 59 32.69 28.97 -16.74
CA SER A 59 32.83 27.63 -16.16
C SER A 59 31.70 27.27 -15.20
N LYS A 60 31.23 28.23 -14.38
CA LYS A 60 30.05 28.03 -13.53
C LYS A 60 28.75 27.87 -14.34
N TYR A 61 28.62 28.60 -15.44
CA TYR A 61 27.47 28.49 -16.35
C TYR A 61 27.43 27.14 -17.07
N GLU A 62 28.59 26.67 -17.56
CA GLU A 62 28.74 25.32 -18.12
C GLU A 62 28.34 24.24 -17.11
N GLN A 63 28.82 24.33 -15.86
CA GLN A 63 28.45 23.40 -14.80
C GLN A 63 26.93 23.41 -14.52
N PHE A 64 26.31 24.59 -14.49
CA PHE A 64 24.87 24.73 -14.26
C PHE A 64 24.02 24.16 -15.41
N GLU A 65 24.41 24.38 -16.66
CA GLU A 65 23.75 23.81 -17.84
C GLU A 65 23.88 22.27 -17.86
N LEU A 66 25.07 21.74 -17.54
CA LEU A 66 25.29 20.30 -17.40
C LEU A 66 24.43 19.69 -16.27
N GLU A 67 24.33 20.37 -15.12
CA GLU A 67 23.50 19.92 -14.01
C GLU A 67 22.01 19.92 -14.37
N ARG A 68 21.53 20.96 -15.06
CA ARG A 68 20.15 21.01 -15.58
C ARG A 68 19.87 19.90 -16.58
N LYS A 69 20.80 19.63 -17.51
CA LYS A 69 20.69 18.54 -18.48
C LYS A 69 20.61 17.19 -17.76
N LYS A 70 21.49 16.92 -16.80
CA LYS A 70 21.47 15.70 -15.99
C LYS A 70 20.16 15.53 -15.21
N LYS A 71 19.64 16.61 -14.63
CA LYS A 71 18.32 16.60 -13.94
C LYS A 71 17.18 16.28 -14.91
N ARG A 72 17.18 16.85 -16.12
CA ARG A 72 16.19 16.57 -17.18
C ARG A 72 16.27 15.11 -17.66
N GLU A 73 17.47 14.59 -17.86
CA GLU A 73 17.72 13.22 -18.29
C GLU A 73 17.27 12.21 -17.22
N HIS A 74 17.64 12.45 -15.96
CA HIS A 74 17.25 11.59 -14.84
C HIS A 74 15.74 11.64 -14.55
N ALA A 75 15.10 12.81 -14.66
CA ALA A 75 13.65 12.91 -14.57
C ALA A 75 12.94 12.17 -15.72
N THR A 76 13.50 12.23 -16.92
CA THR A 76 13.01 11.47 -18.09
C THR A 76 13.21 9.97 -17.91
N ALA A 77 14.35 9.54 -17.38
CA ALA A 77 14.66 8.14 -17.11
C ALA A 77 13.73 7.54 -16.03
N ARG A 78 13.47 8.26 -14.93
CA ARG A 78 12.57 7.82 -13.85
C ARG A 78 11.11 7.69 -14.27
N ARG A 79 10.69 8.41 -15.32
CA ARG A 79 9.31 8.36 -15.83
C ARG A 79 9.05 7.20 -16.79
N ARG A 80 10.10 6.53 -17.30
CA ARG A 80 9.95 5.39 -18.19
C ARG A 80 9.80 4.12 -17.37
N VAL A 81 8.64 3.48 -17.46
CA VAL A 81 8.44 2.12 -16.93
C VAL A 81 9.40 1.19 -17.70
N PRO A 82 10.18 0.32 -17.05
CA PRO A 82 11.02 -0.63 -17.76
C PRO A 82 10.16 -1.61 -18.58
N PRO A 83 10.61 -2.03 -19.78
CA PRO A 83 9.88 -2.99 -20.60
C PRO A 83 9.75 -4.35 -19.88
N PRO A 84 8.68 -5.13 -20.15
CA PRO A 84 7.72 -4.98 -21.26
C PRO A 84 6.62 -3.94 -21.00
N TYR A 85 6.34 -3.10 -22.00
CA TYR A 85 5.25 -2.12 -21.95
C TYR A 85 3.91 -2.78 -22.25
N ILE A 86 2.85 -2.26 -21.63
CA ILE A 86 1.48 -2.62 -22.00
C ILE A 86 1.21 -2.02 -23.40
N SER A 87 0.86 -2.85 -24.37
CA SER A 87 0.50 -2.39 -25.72
C SER A 87 -0.84 -2.96 -26.16
N VAL A 88 -1.69 -2.10 -26.73
CA VAL A 88 -3.00 -2.48 -27.26
C VAL A 88 -2.93 -2.38 -28.78
N LYS A 89 -3.27 -3.47 -29.47
CA LYS A 89 -3.35 -3.54 -30.93
C LYS A 89 -4.79 -3.83 -31.32
N HIS A 90 -5.45 -2.87 -31.95
CA HIS A 90 -6.79 -3.06 -32.50
C HIS A 90 -6.68 -3.44 -33.98
N THR A 91 -7.33 -4.53 -34.38
CA THR A 91 -7.53 -4.92 -35.78
C THR A 91 -9.04 -4.95 -36.07
N ILE A 92 -9.42 -5.16 -37.33
CA ILE A 92 -10.83 -5.24 -37.74
C ILE A 92 -11.56 -6.41 -37.04
N ASN A 93 -10.84 -7.50 -36.74
CA ASN A 93 -11.45 -8.72 -36.21
C ASN A 93 -11.20 -8.93 -34.72
N GLU A 94 -10.10 -8.39 -34.18
CA GLU A 94 -9.71 -8.63 -32.79
C GLU A 94 -8.89 -7.49 -32.18
N THR A 95 -8.92 -7.40 -30.85
CA THR A 95 -8.06 -6.50 -30.08
C THR A 95 -7.09 -7.32 -29.24
N THR A 96 -5.79 -7.21 -29.53
CA THR A 96 -4.73 -7.90 -28.79
C THR A 96 -4.12 -6.98 -27.73
N LEU A 97 -4.06 -7.44 -26.48
CA LEU A 97 -3.40 -6.75 -25.37
C LEU A 97 -2.11 -7.49 -25.01
N VAL A 98 -0.96 -6.86 -25.20
CA VAL A 98 0.34 -7.36 -24.70
C VAL A 98 0.54 -6.78 -23.32
N VAL A 99 0.65 -7.63 -22.31
CA VAL A 99 0.86 -7.24 -20.91
C VAL A 99 2.13 -7.93 -20.41
N PRO A 100 3.02 -7.26 -19.67
CA PRO A 100 4.14 -7.90 -18.99
C PRO A 100 3.64 -9.00 -18.04
N ASP A 101 4.50 -9.97 -17.71
CA ASP A 101 4.16 -11.10 -16.83
C ASP A 101 3.51 -10.63 -15.52
N ILE A 102 2.17 -10.72 -15.47
CA ILE A 102 1.41 -10.41 -14.26
C ILE A 102 1.69 -11.54 -13.28
N LYS A 103 2.19 -11.19 -12.08
CA LYS A 103 2.26 -12.15 -10.98
C LYS A 103 0.87 -12.73 -10.76
N VAL A 104 0.70 -14.02 -11.06
CA VAL A 104 -0.58 -14.71 -10.93
C VAL A 104 -1.05 -14.55 -9.49
N PHE A 105 -2.17 -13.84 -9.30
CA PHE A 105 -2.79 -13.71 -8.00
C PHE A 105 -3.32 -15.09 -7.58
N LYS A 106 -2.58 -15.77 -6.71
CA LYS A 106 -3.06 -17.01 -6.11
C LYS A 106 -4.22 -16.65 -5.20
N LYS A 107 -5.44 -16.98 -5.62
CA LYS A 107 -6.63 -16.86 -4.76
C LYS A 107 -6.31 -17.61 -3.45
N PRO A 108 -6.46 -16.97 -2.28
CA PRO A 108 -6.22 -17.66 -1.03
C PRO A 108 -7.15 -18.87 -0.92
N GLU A 109 -6.63 -19.99 -0.42
CA GLU A 109 -7.41 -21.19 -0.21
C GLU A 109 -8.57 -20.90 0.74
N VAL A 110 -9.78 -21.31 0.36
CA VAL A 110 -10.98 -21.09 1.17
C VAL A 110 -10.96 -22.12 2.31
N LYS A 111 -10.86 -21.64 3.55
CA LYS A 111 -10.94 -22.52 4.73
C LYS A 111 -12.30 -23.22 4.77
N PRO A 112 -12.36 -24.54 5.04
CA PRO A 112 -13.63 -25.24 5.16
C PRO A 112 -14.47 -24.65 6.29
N SER A 113 -15.74 -24.37 6.02
CA SER A 113 -16.67 -23.89 7.04
C SER A 113 -17.08 -25.04 7.94
N PHE A 114 -17.15 -24.78 9.25
CA PHE A 114 -17.68 -25.76 10.19
C PHE A 114 -19.20 -25.88 9.99
N VAL A 115 -19.70 -27.11 10.03
CA VAL A 115 -21.10 -27.43 9.83
C VAL A 115 -21.70 -27.91 11.15
N CYS A 116 -22.90 -27.44 11.49
CA CYS A 116 -23.59 -27.78 12.72
C CYS A 116 -23.92 -29.28 12.76
N ALA A 117 -23.52 -29.94 13.85
CA ALA A 117 -23.71 -31.39 14.03
C ALA A 117 -25.20 -31.82 14.07
N VAL A 118 -26.12 -30.90 14.38
CA VAL A 118 -27.55 -31.20 14.49
C VAL A 118 -28.30 -30.87 13.20
N THR A 119 -28.01 -29.72 12.58
CA THR A 119 -28.85 -29.18 11.49
C THR A 119 -28.18 -29.17 10.13
N GLY A 120 -26.87 -29.46 10.03
CA GLY A 120 -26.15 -29.38 8.75
C GLY A 120 -25.95 -27.95 8.22
N ARG A 121 -26.37 -26.91 8.95
CA ARG A 121 -26.17 -25.50 8.59
C ARG A 121 -24.76 -25.04 8.98
N PRO A 122 -24.23 -23.97 8.37
CA PRO A 122 -22.98 -23.36 8.82
C PRO A 122 -23.03 -23.06 10.33
N ALA A 123 -22.03 -23.56 11.05
CA ALA A 123 -21.91 -23.37 12.48
C ALA A 123 -21.31 -22.00 12.78
N ARG A 124 -21.86 -21.36 13.80
CA ARG A 124 -21.43 -20.03 14.25
C ARG A 124 -20.52 -20.12 15.48
N TYR A 125 -20.66 -21.19 16.26
CA TYR A 125 -19.96 -21.41 17.53
C TYR A 125 -19.53 -22.87 17.69
N ARG A 126 -18.66 -23.12 18.68
CA ARG A 126 -18.25 -24.46 19.15
C ARG A 126 -18.53 -24.58 20.63
N ASP A 127 -19.00 -25.75 21.04
CA ASP A 127 -19.21 -26.05 22.46
C ASP A 127 -17.85 -26.26 23.16
N PRO A 128 -17.53 -25.56 24.27
CA PRO A 128 -16.26 -25.72 24.97
C PRO A 128 -16.07 -27.10 25.62
N VAL A 129 -17.15 -27.84 25.91
CA VAL A 129 -17.04 -29.16 26.56
C VAL A 129 -17.00 -30.27 25.52
N THR A 130 -17.96 -30.29 24.57
CA THR A 130 -18.02 -31.36 23.57
C THR A 130 -17.17 -31.09 22.32
N GLY A 131 -16.73 -29.86 22.11
CA GLY A 131 -16.03 -29.43 20.89
C GLY A 131 -16.91 -29.37 19.63
N LEU A 132 -18.20 -29.72 19.75
CA LEU A 132 -19.10 -29.85 18.60
C LEU A 132 -19.52 -28.48 18.05
N PRO A 133 -19.51 -28.30 16.72
CA PRO A 133 -19.98 -27.08 16.07
C PRO A 133 -21.52 -26.97 16.10
N TYR A 134 -22.04 -25.79 16.43
CA TYR A 134 -23.47 -25.51 16.44
C TYR A 134 -23.84 -24.13 15.87
N SER A 135 -25.09 -23.98 15.46
CA SER A 135 -25.57 -22.78 14.76
C SER A 135 -26.49 -21.91 15.65
N THR A 136 -27.38 -22.53 16.43
CA THR A 136 -28.36 -21.83 17.28
C THR A 136 -28.32 -22.32 18.74
N PRO A 137 -28.81 -21.52 19.71
CA PRO A 137 -28.90 -21.94 21.11
C PRO A 137 -29.77 -23.19 21.32
N PHE A 138 -30.80 -23.37 20.50
CA PHE A 138 -31.63 -24.59 20.53
C PHE A 138 -30.81 -25.84 20.19
N THR A 139 -29.95 -25.76 19.17
CA THR A 139 -29.05 -26.87 18.82
C THR A 139 -28.01 -27.14 19.91
N PHE A 140 -27.56 -26.11 20.63
CA PHE A 140 -26.67 -26.27 21.77
C PHE A 140 -27.34 -27.07 22.90
N LYS A 141 -28.61 -26.79 23.22
CA LYS A 141 -29.37 -27.55 24.21
C LYS A 141 -29.48 -29.02 23.84
N ILE A 142 -29.81 -29.33 22.59
CA ILE A 142 -29.87 -30.72 22.09
C ILE A 142 -28.53 -31.44 22.26
N ILE A 143 -27.41 -30.77 21.94
CA ILE A 143 -26.07 -31.34 22.08
C ILE A 143 -25.78 -31.68 23.55
N ARG A 144 -26.02 -30.75 24.47
CA ARG A 144 -25.77 -30.97 25.91
C ARG A 144 -26.70 -32.00 26.52
N ASP A 145 -27.97 -32.02 26.14
CA ASP A 145 -28.93 -33.03 26.59
C ASP A 145 -28.50 -34.45 26.17
N LYS A 146 -28.05 -34.60 24.92
CA LYS A 146 -27.50 -35.87 24.42
C LYS A 146 -26.20 -36.24 25.12
N TYR A 147 -25.32 -35.28 25.35
CA TYR A 147 -24.06 -35.49 26.05
C TYR A 147 -24.27 -35.97 27.49
N HIS A 148 -25.20 -35.36 28.23
CA HIS A 148 -25.53 -35.81 29.59
C HIS A 148 -26.13 -37.21 29.60
N LYS A 149 -27.01 -37.54 28.63
CA LYS A 149 -27.53 -38.91 28.49
C LYS A 149 -26.42 -39.93 28.21
N TYR A 150 -25.46 -39.57 27.37
CA TYR A 150 -24.30 -40.40 27.09
C TYR A 150 -23.44 -40.60 28.34
N LEU A 151 -23.14 -39.53 29.10
CA LEU A 151 -22.35 -39.66 30.33
C LEU A 151 -23.01 -40.57 31.37
N LYS A 152 -24.35 -40.57 31.48
CA LYS A 152 -25.08 -41.51 32.36
C LYS A 152 -24.90 -42.99 31.99
N THR A 153 -24.53 -43.29 30.75
CA THR A 153 -24.24 -44.68 30.33
C THR A 153 -22.84 -45.14 30.71
N ILE A 154 -21.97 -44.21 31.12
CA ILE A 154 -20.59 -44.48 31.52
C ILE A 154 -20.53 -44.50 33.05
N THR A 155 -20.65 -45.68 33.64
CA THR A 155 -20.69 -45.84 35.11
C THR A 155 -19.29 -45.98 35.73
N ASP A 156 -18.29 -46.41 34.96
CA ASP A 156 -17.02 -46.89 35.52
C ASP A 156 -15.96 -45.79 35.74
N ASN A 157 -16.23 -44.54 35.34
CA ASN A 157 -15.25 -43.45 35.40
C ASN A 157 -15.53 -42.46 36.54
N PRO A 158 -14.64 -42.33 37.54
CA PRO A 158 -14.86 -41.44 38.69
C PRO A 158 -14.96 -39.97 38.26
N GLU A 159 -14.19 -39.54 37.26
CA GLU A 159 -14.23 -38.17 36.72
C GLU A 159 -15.61 -37.80 36.16
N VAL A 160 -16.29 -38.75 35.51
CA VAL A 160 -17.64 -38.54 34.98
C VAL A 160 -18.65 -38.37 36.12
N THR A 161 -18.51 -39.14 37.20
CA THR A 161 -19.38 -39.02 38.37
C THR A 161 -19.19 -37.68 39.09
N GLU A 162 -17.95 -37.19 39.21
CA GLU A 162 -17.66 -35.86 39.76
C GLU A 162 -18.25 -34.74 38.90
N TYR A 163 -18.09 -34.83 37.59
CA TYR A 163 -18.68 -33.88 36.65
C TYR A 163 -20.22 -33.87 36.75
N MET A 164 -20.88 -35.03 36.85
CA MET A 164 -22.34 -35.11 36.97
C MET A 164 -22.85 -34.48 38.27
N LYS A 165 -22.14 -34.66 39.40
CA LYS A 165 -22.49 -34.05 40.70
C LYS A 165 -22.51 -32.53 40.67
N GLN A 166 -21.79 -31.90 39.75
CA GLN A 166 -21.77 -30.44 39.63
C GLN A 166 -23.11 -29.85 39.14
N PHE A 167 -23.97 -30.67 38.53
CA PHE A 167 -25.25 -30.25 37.95
C PHE A 167 -26.48 -30.82 38.68
N GLU A 168 -26.28 -31.57 39.77
CA GLU A 168 -27.31 -31.99 40.73
C GLU A 168 -27.52 -30.92 41.80
#